data_AF-A0A059G6X0-F1
#
_entry.id   AF-A0A059G6X0-F1
#
_cell.length_a   1.000
_cell.length_b   1.000
_cell.length_c   1.000
_cell.angle_alpha   90.00
_cell.angle_beta   90.00
_cell.angle_gamma   90.00
#
_symmetry.space_group_name_H-M   'P 1'
#
loop_
_entity.id
_entity.type
_entity.pdbx_description
1 polymer ?
#
loop_
_entity_poly.entity_id
_entity_poly.type
_entity_poly.pdbx_seq_one_letter_code
_entity_poly.pdbx_strand_id
1 'polypeptide(L)'
;MLETSMSGTRITVTLPDDVYDALVEEAELERRKLSDLVRDAVTQMLAGERWQNIGQIAEDAIRKGATNDEALAKVRAKFPQAKTSPASIAWYRSNLRNQDSKVLTDAQARRVSEAD
;
A
#
# COMPACT_ATOMS: atom_id res chain seq x y z
N MET A 1 -4.63 -32.73 10.23
CA MET A 1 -4.37 -32.13 8.91
C MET A 1 -4.82 -30.69 9.01
N LEU A 2 -3.91 -29.72 9.05
CA LEU A 2 -4.26 -28.31 9.25
C LEU A 2 -4.76 -27.75 7.92
N GLU A 3 -6.07 -27.54 7.79
CA GLU A 3 -6.64 -26.72 6.71
C GLU A 3 -6.23 -25.27 6.95
N THR A 4 -5.21 -24.83 6.23
CA THR A 4 -4.89 -23.41 6.11
C THR A 4 -6.00 -22.75 5.31
N SER A 5 -7.02 -22.24 6.00
CA SER A 5 -8.08 -21.42 5.41
C SER A 5 -7.46 -20.15 4.82
N MET A 6 -7.24 -20.14 3.49
CA MET A 6 -6.97 -18.91 2.77
C MET A 6 -8.30 -18.18 2.60
N SER A 7 -8.53 -17.15 3.41
CA SER A 7 -9.62 -16.20 3.19
C SER A 7 -9.40 -15.49 1.86
N GLY A 8 -10.14 -15.90 0.83
CA GLY A 8 -10.10 -15.29 -0.50
C GLY A 8 -11.52 -15.06 -1.00
N THR A 9 -11.81 -13.84 -1.45
CA THR A 9 -13.08 -13.53 -2.13
C THR A 9 -13.00 -14.01 -3.58
N ARG A 10 -13.99 -14.77 -4.04
CA ARG A 10 -14.06 -15.22 -5.44
C ARG A 10 -14.46 -14.05 -6.33
N ILE A 11 -13.67 -13.82 -7.37
CA ILE A 11 -13.93 -12.81 -8.41
C ILE A 11 -14.04 -13.57 -9.74
N THR A 12 -14.98 -13.16 -10.60
CA THR A 12 -15.14 -13.69 -11.96
C THR A 12 -14.62 -12.65 -12.94
N VAL A 13 -13.76 -13.08 -13.87
CA VAL A 13 -13.20 -12.24 -14.94
C VAL A 13 -13.32 -12.97 -16.27
N THR A 14 -13.39 -12.21 -17.35
CA THR A 14 -13.28 -12.71 -18.72
C THR A 14 -11.95 -12.26 -19.28
N LEU A 15 -11.14 -13.20 -19.76
CA LEU A 15 -9.86 -12.93 -20.39
C LEU A 15 -10.02 -13.15 -21.90
N PRO A 16 -9.39 -12.31 -22.74
CA PRO A 16 -9.18 -12.63 -24.15
C PRO A 16 -8.43 -13.96 -24.31
N ASP A 17 -8.75 -14.71 -25.36
CA ASP A 17 -8.22 -16.07 -25.59
C ASP A 17 -6.68 -16.07 -25.70
N ASP A 18 -6.10 -15.06 -26.36
CA ASP A 18 -4.65 -14.87 -26.50
C ASP A 18 -3.94 -14.68 -25.16
N VAL A 19 -4.58 -13.97 -24.22
CA VAL A 19 -4.06 -13.76 -22.87
C VAL A 19 -4.18 -15.05 -22.05
N TYR A 20 -5.27 -15.79 -22.21
CA TYR A 20 -5.46 -17.08 -21.54
C TYR A 20 -4.39 -18.09 -21.98
N ASP A 21 -4.17 -18.22 -23.29
CA ASP A 21 -3.21 -19.16 -23.86
C ASP A 21 -1.79 -18.86 -23.38
N ALA A 22 -1.38 -17.58 -23.41
CA ALA A 22 -0.08 -17.16 -22.90
C ALA A 22 0.13 -17.52 -21.41
N LEU A 23 -0.89 -17.34 -20.58
CA LEU A 23 -0.81 -17.66 -19.15
C LEU A 23 -0.80 -19.18 -18.89
N VAL A 24 -1.45 -19.97 -19.74
CA VAL A 24 -1.40 -21.44 -19.66
C VAL A 24 0.00 -21.94 -20.01
N GLU A 25 0.58 -21.44 -21.10
CA GLU A 25 1.95 -21.78 -21.50
C GLU A 25 2.96 -21.43 -20.38
N GLU A 26 2.82 -20.25 -19.77
CA GLU A 26 3.66 -19.81 -18.67
C GLU A 26 3.46 -20.68 -17.41
N ALA A 27 2.22 -21.05 -17.09
CA ALA A 27 1.92 -21.95 -15.97
C ALA A 27 2.59 -23.33 -16.13
N GLU A 28 2.54 -23.89 -17.35
CA GLU A 28 3.17 -25.16 -17.67
C GLU A 28 4.70 -25.08 -17.61
N LEU A 29 5.27 -24.00 -18.15
CA LEU A 29 6.71 -23.77 -18.16
C LEU A 29 7.28 -23.61 -16.75
N GLU A 30 6.60 -22.86 -15.88
CA GLU A 30 7.01 -22.67 -14.49
C GLU A 30 6.59 -23.82 -13.55
N ARG A 31 5.83 -24.81 -14.05
CA ARG A 31 5.16 -25.85 -13.25
C ARG A 31 4.32 -25.28 -12.10
N ARG A 32 3.61 -24.19 -12.36
CA ARG A 32 2.74 -23.50 -11.41
C ARG A 32 1.28 -23.65 -11.83
N LYS A 33 0.36 -23.33 -10.92
CA LYS A 33 -1.07 -23.26 -11.27
C LYS A 33 -1.36 -21.94 -11.95
N LEU A 34 -2.16 -21.98 -13.01
CA LEU A 34 -2.70 -20.78 -13.67
C LEU A 34 -3.34 -19.82 -12.66
N SER A 35 -4.04 -20.35 -11.65
CA SER A 35 -4.66 -19.55 -10.59
C SER A 35 -3.66 -18.73 -9.77
N ASP A 36 -2.43 -19.22 -9.61
CA ASP A 36 -1.41 -18.55 -8.81
C ASP A 36 -0.75 -17.44 -9.65
N LEU A 37 -0.51 -17.69 -10.94
CA LEU A 37 -0.05 -16.66 -11.88
C LEU A 37 -1.07 -15.53 -12.04
N VAL A 38 -2.35 -15.87 -12.24
CA VAL A 38 -3.42 -14.86 -12.34
C VAL A 38 -3.53 -14.07 -11.03
N ARG A 39 -3.43 -14.75 -9.88
CA ARG A 39 -3.45 -14.07 -8.58
C ARG A 39 -2.27 -13.11 -8.44
N ASP A 40 -1.07 -13.55 -8.78
CA ASP A 40 0.15 -12.75 -8.64
C ASP A 40 0.12 -11.56 -9.60
N ALA A 41 -0.28 -11.76 -10.85
CA ALA A 41 -0.43 -10.70 -11.84
C ALA A 41 -1.48 -9.66 -11.42
N VAL A 42 -2.65 -10.11 -10.96
CA VAL A 42 -3.70 -9.22 -10.42
C VAL A 42 -3.21 -8.50 -9.16
N THR A 43 -2.51 -9.20 -8.27
CA THR A 43 -1.94 -8.61 -7.06
C THR A 43 -0.88 -7.58 -7.43
N GLN A 44 0.00 -7.85 -8.37
CA GLN A 44 1.03 -6.92 -8.83
C GLN A 44 0.43 -5.70 -9.52
N MET A 45 -0.58 -5.88 -10.38
CA MET A 45 -1.28 -4.79 -11.04
C MET A 45 -2.00 -3.89 -10.02
N LEU A 46 -2.75 -4.50 -9.08
CA LEU A 46 -3.52 -3.75 -8.09
C LEU A 46 -2.65 -3.18 -6.96
N ALA A 47 -1.62 -3.90 -6.51
CA ALA A 47 -0.66 -3.43 -5.52
C ALA A 47 0.32 -2.41 -6.12
N GLY A 48 0.62 -2.50 -7.41
CA GLY A 48 1.44 -1.56 -8.15
C GLY A 48 0.76 -0.21 -8.36
N GLU A 49 -0.56 -0.17 -8.56
CA GLU A 49 -1.26 1.08 -8.88
C GLU A 49 -2.19 1.62 -7.78
N ARG A 50 -2.80 0.81 -6.90
CA ARG A 50 -3.99 1.28 -6.17
C ARG A 50 -4.21 0.86 -4.72
N TRP A 51 -3.27 0.16 -4.08
CA TRP A 51 -3.33 -0.01 -2.62
C TRP A 51 -2.23 0.75 -1.89
N GLN A 52 -2.20 2.07 -2.08
CA GLN A 52 -1.61 2.92 -1.06
C GLN A 52 -2.48 2.81 0.20
N ASN A 53 -2.10 1.94 1.12
CA ASN A 53 -2.79 1.83 2.41
C ASN A 53 -2.68 3.16 3.15
N ILE A 54 -3.65 3.45 4.03
CA ILE A 54 -3.67 4.69 4.82
C ILE A 54 -2.31 4.97 5.48
N GLY A 55 -1.65 3.92 5.99
CA GLY A 55 -0.30 4.00 6.55
C GLY A 55 0.75 4.44 5.53
N GLN A 56 0.77 3.89 4.31
CA GLN A 56 1.74 4.27 3.29
C GLN A 56 1.57 5.73 2.83
N ILE A 57 0.33 6.23 2.77
CA ILE A 57 0.07 7.65 2.45
C ILE A 57 0.56 8.57 3.57
N ALA A 58 0.30 8.18 4.82
CA ALA A 58 0.80 8.90 5.98
C ALA A 58 2.34 8.90 6.00
N GLU A 59 2.96 7.74 5.80
CA GLU A 59 4.41 7.56 5.82
C GLU A 59 5.10 8.32 4.70
N ASP A 60 4.58 8.28 3.46
CA ASP A 60 5.10 9.04 2.34
C ASP A 60 4.99 10.55 2.58
N ALA A 61 3.86 11.02 3.13
CA ALA A 61 3.69 12.41 3.51
C ALA A 61 4.71 12.84 4.58
N ILE A 62 4.94 12.01 5.60
CA ILE A 62 5.91 12.28 6.67
C ILE A 62 7.35 12.29 6.12
N ARG A 63 7.71 11.35 5.23
CA ARG A 63 9.04 11.31 4.60
C ARG A 63 9.33 12.54 3.74
N LYS A 64 8.28 13.10 3.12
CA LYS A 64 8.35 14.37 2.36
C LYS A 64 8.43 15.62 3.25
N GLY A 65 8.45 15.46 4.57
CA GLY A 65 8.57 16.57 5.52
C GLY A 65 7.25 17.22 5.91
N ALA A 66 6.09 16.62 5.57
CA ALA A 66 4.80 17.15 5.99
C ALA A 66 4.64 17.07 7.51
N THR A 67 3.93 18.03 8.10
CA THR A 67 3.54 18.02 9.53
C THR A 67 2.52 16.91 9.82
N ASN A 68 2.29 16.61 11.10
CA ASN A 68 1.29 15.61 11.49
C ASN A 68 -0.11 15.97 10.97
N ASP A 69 -0.46 17.26 11.04
CA ASP A 69 -1.77 17.76 10.59
C ASP A 69 -1.92 17.66 9.07
N GLU A 70 -0.87 17.98 8.31
CA GLU A 70 -0.85 17.85 6.85
C GLU A 70 -0.88 16.40 6.38
N ALA A 71 -0.14 15.51 7.05
CA ALA A 71 -0.17 14.09 6.75
C ALA A 71 -1.58 13.51 7.00
N LEU A 72 -2.23 13.93 8.09
CA LEU A 72 -3.62 13.55 8.38
C LEU A 72 -4.60 14.11 7.34
N ALA A 73 -4.42 15.36 6.92
CA ALA A 73 -5.24 15.97 5.88
C ALA A 73 -5.12 15.23 4.55
N LYS A 74 -3.90 14.85 4.13
CA LYS A 74 -3.65 14.06 2.91
C LYS A 74 -4.29 12.67 2.97
N VAL A 75 -4.24 12.01 4.13
CA VAL A 75 -4.91 10.74 4.36
C VAL A 75 -6.43 10.89 4.25
N ARG A 76 -7.02 11.91 4.91
CA ARG A 76 -8.46 12.15 4.88
C ARG A 76 -8.98 12.59 3.51
N ALA A 77 -8.18 13.31 2.74
CA ALA A 77 -8.52 13.71 1.37
C ALA A 77 -8.66 12.49 0.43
N LYS A 78 -7.80 11.48 0.59
CA LYS A 78 -7.86 10.24 -0.20
C LYS A 78 -8.80 9.19 0.38
N PHE A 79 -8.92 9.13 1.71
CA PHE A 79 -9.76 8.18 2.42
C PHE A 79 -10.66 8.91 3.42
N PRO A 80 -11.80 9.47 2.98
CA PRO A 80 -12.71 10.20 3.86
C PRO A 80 -13.36 9.33 4.94
N GLN A 81 -13.40 8.00 4.74
CA GLN A 81 -13.86 7.04 5.75
C GLN A 81 -12.76 6.50 6.67
N ALA A 82 -11.52 6.98 6.53
CA ALA A 82 -10.41 6.51 7.36
C ALA A 82 -10.61 6.91 8.83
N LYS A 83 -10.52 5.93 9.73
CA LYS A 83 -10.53 6.16 11.20
C LYS A 83 -9.19 6.64 11.75
N THR A 84 -8.29 7.11 10.88
CA THR A 84 -6.95 7.53 11.27
C THR A 84 -7.01 8.74 12.18
N SER A 85 -6.35 8.61 13.32
CA SER A 85 -6.27 9.65 14.35
C SER A 85 -4.93 10.39 14.28
N PRO A 86 -4.83 11.61 14.82
CA PRO A 86 -3.54 12.30 14.99
C PRO A 86 -2.51 11.44 15.75
N ALA A 87 -2.96 10.65 16.73
CA ALA A 87 -2.09 9.73 17.48
C ALA A 87 -1.50 8.63 16.59
N SER A 88 -2.27 8.11 15.63
CA SER A 88 -1.79 7.13 14.66
C SER A 88 -0.68 7.71 13.77
N ILE A 89 -0.84 8.97 13.32
CA ILE A 89 0.17 9.69 12.52
C ILE A 89 1.45 9.93 13.33
N ALA A 90 1.32 10.36 14.59
CA ALA A 90 2.46 10.54 15.49
C ALA A 90 3.21 9.24 15.76
N TRP A 91 2.49 8.11 15.87
CA TRP A 91 3.09 6.78 15.96
C TRP A 91 3.85 6.42 14.69
N TYR A 92 3.27 6.62 13.49
CA TYR A 92 3.95 6.36 12.22
C TYR A 92 5.25 7.17 12.09
N ARG A 93 5.25 8.44 12.51
CA ARG A 93 6.46 9.26 12.51
C ARG A 93 7.54 8.72 13.44
N SER A 94 7.16 8.32 14.65
CA SER A 94 8.08 7.73 15.61
C SER A 94 8.66 6.40 15.09
N ASN A 95 7.79 5.55 14.52
CA ASN A 95 8.19 4.28 13.92
C ASN A 95 9.14 4.48 12.73
N LEU A 96 8.85 5.43 11.83
CA LEU A 96 9.72 5.78 10.72
C LEU A 96 11.08 6.31 11.17
N ARG A 97 11.12 7.14 12.22
CA ARG A 97 12.38 7.64 12.79
C ARG A 97 13.26 6.55 13.39
N ASN A 98 12.66 5.49 13.92
CA ASN A 98 13.40 4.33 14.42
C ASN A 98 14.04 3.53 13.28
N GLN A 99 13.47 3.57 12.07
CA GLN A 99 13.97 2.89 10.89
C GLN A 99 14.93 3.77 10.08
N ASP A 100 14.68 5.08 10.05
CA ASP A 100 15.47 6.08 9.33
C ASP A 100 15.58 7.38 10.14
N SER A 101 16.79 7.68 10.62
CA SER A 101 17.08 8.87 11.42
C SER A 101 16.95 10.19 10.66
N LYS A 102 16.81 10.16 9.33
CA LYS A 102 16.61 11.35 8.49
C LYS A 102 15.17 11.89 8.52
N VAL A 103 14.22 11.12 9.03
CA VAL A 103 12.81 11.55 9.10
C VAL A 103 12.66 12.67 10.13
N LEU A 104 12.13 13.82 9.70
CA LEU A 104 11.98 15.00 10.55
C LEU A 104 10.98 14.77 11.70
N THR A 105 11.23 15.42 12.83
CA THR A 105 10.21 15.56 13.89
C THR A 105 9.11 16.52 13.47
N ASP A 106 7.97 16.50 14.17
CA ASP A 106 6.88 17.46 13.91
C ASP A 106 7.31 18.91 14.06
N ALA A 107 8.08 19.20 15.11
CA ALA A 107 8.61 20.54 15.34
C ALA A 107 9.58 20.99 14.24
N GLN A 108 10.37 20.07 13.68
CA GLN A 108 11.26 20.37 12.56
C GLN A 108 10.48 20.56 11.26
N ALA A 109 9.52 19.68 10.97
CA ALA A 109 8.63 19.78 9.82
C ALA A 109 7.87 21.12 9.83
N ARG A 110 7.33 21.53 10.99
CA ARG A 110 6.60 22.80 11.14
C ARG A 110 7.49 24.03 10.91
N ARG A 111 8.74 24.00 11.36
CA ARG A 111 9.71 25.10 11.09
C ARG A 111 10.10 25.19 9.62
N VAL A 112 10.15 24.05 8.92
CA VAL A 112 10.44 24.04 7.48
C VAL A 112 9.23 24.54 6.70
N SER A 113 8.01 24.11 7.06
CA SER A 113 6.77 24.59 6.41
C SER A 113 6.47 26.08 6.66
N GLU A 114 7.00 26.67 7.73
CA GLU A 114 6.89 28.10 8.03
C GLU A 114 7.99 28.94 7.37
N ALA A 115 9.04 28.30 6.83
CA ALA A 115 10.16 28.96 6.16
C ALA A 115 9.98 29.06 4.63
N ASP A 116 8.98 28.37 4.07
CA ASP A 116 8.48 28.47 2.69
C ASP A 116 7.24 29.37 2.62
#